data_AF-A0A2E6PRZ7-F1
#
_entry.id   AF-A0A2E6PRZ7-F1
#
_cell.length_a   1.000
_cell.length_b   1.000
_cell.length_c   1.000
_cell.angle_alpha   90.00
_cell.angle_beta   90.00
_cell.angle_gamma   90.00
#
_symmetry.space_group_name_H-M   'P 1'
#
loop_
_entity.id
_entity.type
_entity.pdbx_description
1 polymer ?
#
loop_
_entity_poly.entity_id
_entity_poly.type
_entity_poly.pdbx_seq_one_letter_code
_entity_poly.pdbx_strand_id
1 'polypeptide(L)'
;MNKTDKKHHIEYEPFEVGFNGQGSNPLFEPVPNFSERPGDYSITPTIDNNTIIVFGRDRDPFRENKDGKKEKAGKGILDVETVSGYSDHMGAGAIDIIVGRGAPYPLEGVKNYPNYLPPLYLTKTLSEVLNFDSTGEVSEEGVTTTLRDGNPHPGYVMDAARIYISQMCDIDDYFALHPVSLIDVDQGPSSAIILKADRARIHARRDVKIIAGGDKNTQFDSNGFQIKENGRIHLIAGNGDYQYQQPIPVGYNLVNCLEQIVRSITKTLTLLDNFMTSQIDFNAAIADHVHPECNAGIILANPLLQGVNKIMNVSNTQDQLQLTLQKVNVNNIRSNYLKDGGFAYVNSKYNTTT
;
A
#
# COMPACT_ATOMS: atom_id res chain seq x y z
N MET A 1 -33.98 9.34 5.51
CA MET A 1 -32.69 9.90 5.93
C MET A 1 -32.04 10.54 4.71
N ASN A 2 -32.08 11.86 4.62
CA ASN A 2 -31.38 12.61 3.58
C ASN A 2 -29.87 12.39 3.72
N LYS A 3 -29.13 12.54 2.62
CA LYS A 3 -27.66 12.38 2.63
C LYS A 3 -26.96 13.30 3.64
N THR A 4 -27.60 14.41 4.01
CA THR A 4 -27.14 15.42 4.96
C THR A 4 -27.33 15.03 6.42
N ASP A 5 -28.27 14.13 6.72
CA ASP A 5 -28.63 13.73 8.10
C ASP A 5 -27.53 12.88 8.78
N LYS A 6 -26.47 12.52 8.03
CA LYS A 6 -25.32 11.77 8.54
C LYS A 6 -24.21 12.66 9.11
N LYS A 7 -24.28 13.98 8.98
CA LYS A 7 -23.34 14.89 9.63
C LYS A 7 -23.75 15.06 11.09
N HIS A 8 -22.91 14.58 12.01
CA HIS A 8 -22.95 15.01 13.40
C HIS A 8 -22.49 16.46 13.45
N HIS A 9 -23.44 17.39 13.31
CA HIS A 9 -23.17 18.80 13.59
C HIS A 9 -23.17 18.98 15.11
N ILE A 10 -22.27 19.83 15.63
CA ILE A 10 -22.52 20.45 16.92
C ILE A 10 -23.71 21.38 16.70
N GLU A 11 -24.75 21.24 17.52
CA GLU A 11 -25.76 22.28 17.63
C GLU A 11 -25.07 23.53 18.19
N TYR A 12 -24.67 24.43 17.29
CA TYR A 12 -24.26 25.78 17.65
C TYR A 12 -25.51 26.64 17.73
N GLU A 13 -25.51 27.66 18.60
CA GLU A 13 -26.63 28.61 18.67
C GLU A 13 -26.99 29.07 17.25
N PRO A 14 -28.29 29.10 16.88
CA PRO A 14 -28.71 29.44 15.53
C PRO A 14 -28.05 30.76 15.14
N PHE A 15 -27.29 30.72 14.04
CA PHE A 15 -26.54 31.86 13.54
C PHE A 15 -27.42 33.11 13.53
N GLU A 16 -26.88 34.24 13.98
CA GLU A 16 -27.52 35.53 13.78
C GLU A 16 -27.90 35.68 12.31
N VAL A 17 -29.10 36.21 12.06
CA VAL A 17 -29.71 36.30 10.73
C VAL A 17 -28.71 36.90 9.73
N GLY A 18 -28.21 36.07 8.81
CA GLY A 18 -27.27 36.50 7.76
C GLY A 18 -25.96 35.70 7.68
N PHE A 19 -25.64 34.83 8.64
CA PHE A 19 -24.40 34.01 8.62
C PHE A 19 -24.65 32.52 8.37
N ASN A 20 -25.42 32.19 7.33
CA ASN A 20 -25.90 30.82 7.08
C ASN A 20 -25.18 30.09 5.94
N GLY A 21 -24.12 30.66 5.37
CA GLY A 21 -23.40 30.07 4.24
C GLY A 21 -24.18 30.00 2.92
N GLN A 22 -25.37 30.62 2.83
CA GLN A 22 -26.19 30.61 1.62
C GLN A 22 -25.92 31.84 0.76
N GLY A 23 -25.57 31.62 -0.51
CA GLY A 23 -25.28 32.72 -1.44
C GLY A 23 -23.99 33.45 -1.08
N SER A 24 -24.07 34.78 -0.87
CA SER A 24 -22.96 35.62 -0.43
C SER A 24 -22.79 35.68 1.09
N ASN A 25 -23.71 35.05 1.83
CA ASN A 25 -23.67 35.10 3.28
C ASN A 25 -22.49 34.26 3.80
N PRO A 26 -21.58 34.83 4.60
CA PRO A 26 -20.58 34.07 5.33
C PRO A 26 -21.22 32.93 6.13
N LEU A 27 -20.52 31.81 6.29
CA LEU A 27 -20.84 30.83 7.33
C LEU A 27 -19.81 31.03 8.43
N PHE A 28 -20.26 31.35 9.64
CA PHE A 28 -19.34 31.43 10.76
C PHE A 28 -18.98 30.01 11.19
N GLU A 29 -17.79 29.56 10.85
CA GLU A 29 -17.23 28.33 11.40
C GLU A 29 -16.08 28.73 12.34
N PRO A 30 -15.96 28.13 13.52
CA PRO A 30 -14.74 28.30 14.29
C PRO A 30 -13.58 27.76 13.43
N VAL A 31 -12.59 28.57 13.09
CA VAL A 31 -11.43 28.12 12.30
C VAL A 31 -10.21 28.14 13.20
N PRO A 32 -9.55 27.00 13.44
CA PRO A 32 -8.34 26.99 14.22
C PRO A 32 -7.22 27.77 13.51
N ASN A 33 -6.76 28.86 14.14
CA ASN A 33 -5.70 29.72 13.63
C ASN A 33 -4.38 28.96 13.43
N PHE A 34 -3.63 29.38 12.41
CA PHE A 34 -2.31 28.87 12.09
C PHE A 34 -1.22 29.65 12.84
N SER A 35 -0.28 28.95 13.47
CA SER A 35 0.93 29.57 14.04
C SER A 35 1.93 29.92 12.95
N GLU A 36 1.92 31.17 12.52
CA GLU A 36 2.89 31.70 11.55
C GLU A 36 4.27 31.91 12.21
N ARG A 37 5.33 31.47 11.51
CA ARG A 37 6.70 31.86 11.82
C ARG A 37 7.10 33.09 11.02
N PRO A 38 8.13 33.84 11.44
CA PRO A 38 8.77 34.82 10.58
C PRO A 38 9.21 34.16 9.26
N GLY A 39 8.60 34.57 8.15
CA GLY A 39 8.86 34.05 6.80
C GLY A 39 7.83 33.06 6.27
N ASP A 40 6.91 32.57 7.10
CA ASP A 40 5.76 31.82 6.62
C ASP A 40 4.69 32.77 6.06
N TYR A 41 3.85 32.22 5.19
CA TYR A 41 2.76 32.97 4.58
C TYR A 41 1.53 32.08 4.49
N SER A 42 0.46 32.47 5.16
CA SER A 42 -0.83 31.79 5.03
C SER A 42 -1.78 32.58 4.13
N ILE A 43 -2.52 31.86 3.30
CA ILE A 43 -3.64 32.39 2.52
C ILE A 43 -4.91 31.85 3.15
N THR A 44 -5.66 32.74 3.78
CA THR A 44 -7.01 32.50 4.28
C THR A 44 -8.00 33.39 3.51
N PRO A 45 -9.24 32.93 3.32
CA PRO A 45 -10.28 33.78 2.76
C PRO A 45 -10.64 34.91 3.73
N THR A 46 -11.20 36.01 3.21
CA THR A 46 -11.68 37.14 4.02
C THR A 46 -12.76 36.75 5.03
N ILE A 47 -13.48 35.66 4.73
CA ILE A 47 -14.47 35.04 5.59
C ILE A 47 -13.94 33.64 5.93
N ASP A 48 -13.81 33.36 7.22
CA ASP A 48 -13.39 32.07 7.73
C ASP A 48 -14.37 30.97 7.32
N ASN A 49 -13.93 30.11 6.40
CA ASN A 49 -14.69 28.98 5.88
C ASN A 49 -13.94 27.64 6.06
N ASN A 50 -13.05 27.62 7.05
CA ASN A 50 -12.19 26.48 7.39
C ASN A 50 -11.36 25.95 6.22
N THR A 51 -10.87 26.86 5.38
CA THR A 51 -9.90 26.56 4.31
C THR A 51 -8.65 27.41 4.48
N ILE A 52 -7.49 26.79 4.31
CA ILE A 52 -6.20 27.47 4.45
C ILE A 52 -5.16 26.85 3.53
N ILE A 53 -4.35 27.71 2.91
CA ILE A 53 -3.12 27.32 2.21
C ILE A 53 -1.96 27.94 2.95
N VAL A 54 -0.96 27.13 3.28
CA VAL A 54 0.21 27.54 4.03
C VAL A 54 1.43 27.36 3.17
N PHE A 55 2.26 28.41 3.09
CA PHE A 55 3.61 28.35 2.58
C PHE A 55 4.56 28.53 3.74
N GLY A 56 5.54 27.65 3.84
CA GLY A 56 6.52 27.75 4.90
C GLY A 56 7.63 26.72 4.75
N ARG A 57 8.19 26.34 5.89
CA ARG A 57 9.15 25.25 5.97
C ARG A 57 8.50 24.01 6.58
N ASP A 58 9.11 22.87 6.31
CA ASP A 58 8.77 21.59 6.92
C ASP A 58 8.82 21.70 8.46
N ARG A 59 7.81 21.10 9.12
CA ARG A 59 7.65 21.15 10.57
C ARG A 59 7.34 19.79 11.16
N ASP A 60 8.27 19.29 11.95
CA ASP A 60 8.03 18.22 12.91
C ASP A 60 8.27 18.76 14.32
N PRO A 61 7.19 19.06 15.07
CA PRO A 61 7.33 19.59 16.42
C PRO A 61 7.89 18.57 17.42
N PHE A 62 7.91 17.27 17.09
CA PHE A 62 8.42 16.23 17.99
C PHE A 62 9.91 15.93 17.77
N ARG A 63 10.42 16.24 16.59
CA ARG A 63 11.84 16.11 16.29
C ARG A 63 12.65 17.22 16.95
N GLU A 64 13.72 16.79 17.63
CA GLU A 64 14.76 17.69 18.11
C GLU A 64 15.58 18.23 16.94
N ASN A 65 15.85 19.54 16.96
CA ASN A 65 16.80 20.15 16.06
C ASN A 65 18.25 19.73 16.41
N LYS A 66 19.24 20.19 15.63
CA LYS A 66 20.67 19.91 15.90
C LYS A 66 21.16 20.34 17.28
N ASP A 67 20.48 21.27 17.93
CA ASP A 67 20.80 21.78 19.26
C ASP A 67 20.00 21.06 20.38
N GLY A 68 19.27 19.99 20.06
CA GLY A 68 18.45 19.24 21.03
C GLY A 68 17.17 19.96 21.46
N LYS A 69 16.74 21.00 20.72
CA LYS A 69 15.52 21.77 21.02
C LYS A 69 14.36 21.28 20.17
N LYS A 70 13.17 21.22 20.78
CA LYS A 70 11.91 20.89 20.10
C LYS A 70 11.11 22.15 19.86
N GLU A 71 10.17 22.12 18.94
CA GLU A 71 9.24 23.24 18.79
C GLU A 71 8.40 23.37 20.07
N LYS A 72 8.49 24.53 20.72
CA LYS A 72 7.61 24.90 21.82
C LYS A 72 6.55 25.86 21.32
N ALA A 73 5.29 25.49 21.51
CA ALA A 73 4.19 26.41 21.31
C ALA A 73 4.24 27.48 22.42
N GLY A 74 4.76 28.65 22.08
CA GLY A 74 4.82 29.79 23.00
C GLY A 74 3.44 30.42 23.22
N LYS A 75 3.19 30.96 24.42
CA LYS A 75 1.99 31.77 24.71
C LYS A 75 2.08 33.19 24.13
N GLY A 76 3.27 33.62 23.72
CA GLY A 76 3.53 34.90 23.05
C GLY A 76 4.65 34.77 22.00
N ILE A 77 4.76 35.78 21.12
CA ILE A 77 5.71 35.82 19.98
C ILE A 77 7.16 35.56 20.40
N LEU A 78 7.55 35.95 21.62
CA LEU A 78 8.92 35.78 22.15
C LEU A 78 9.20 34.37 22.69
N ASP A 79 8.16 33.57 22.95
CA ASP A 79 8.28 32.23 23.55
C ASP A 79 8.17 31.09 22.53
N VAL A 80 7.89 31.41 21.26
CA VAL A 80 7.76 30.41 20.20
C VAL A 80 9.16 30.01 19.73
N GLU A 81 9.58 28.78 20.02
CA GLU A 81 10.78 28.23 19.39
C GLU A 81 10.45 27.95 17.91
N THR A 82 11.14 28.65 17.01
CA THR A 82 10.86 28.64 15.56
C THR A 82 11.56 27.51 14.81
N VAL A 83 12.21 26.59 15.52
CA VAL A 83 12.94 25.46 14.93
C VAL A 83 12.16 24.18 15.18
N SER A 84 11.75 23.52 14.10
CA SER A 84 11.04 22.23 14.10
C SER A 84 11.47 21.37 12.92
N GLY A 85 11.43 20.04 13.07
CA GLY A 85 11.63 19.11 11.97
C GLY A 85 12.90 19.36 11.19
N TYR A 86 12.76 19.52 9.87
CA TYR A 86 13.86 19.81 8.98
C TYR A 86 14.03 21.30 8.67
N SER A 87 13.36 22.21 9.41
CA SER A 87 13.44 23.66 9.15
C SER A 87 14.85 24.26 9.28
N ASP A 88 15.79 23.59 9.94
CA ASP A 88 17.20 23.96 10.04
C ASP A 88 18.07 23.42 8.88
N HIS A 89 17.49 22.65 7.97
CA HIS A 89 18.15 22.14 6.76
C HIS A 89 17.82 22.98 5.53
N MET A 90 18.81 23.26 4.68
CA MET A 90 18.57 23.88 3.38
C MET A 90 17.64 22.98 2.55
N GLY A 91 16.67 23.57 1.84
CA GLY A 91 15.74 22.79 1.02
C GLY A 91 14.61 22.12 1.81
N ALA A 92 14.18 22.72 2.92
CA ALA A 92 13.04 22.24 3.69
C ALA A 92 11.76 23.06 3.42
N GLY A 93 11.52 23.46 2.17
CA GLY A 93 10.29 24.16 1.80
C GLY A 93 9.09 23.23 1.85
N ALA A 94 7.95 23.74 2.35
CA ALA A 94 6.71 22.97 2.44
C ALA A 94 5.49 23.82 2.08
N ILE A 95 4.47 23.14 1.53
CA ILE A 95 3.14 23.67 1.24
C ILE A 95 2.12 22.73 1.86
N ASP A 96 1.16 23.30 2.59
CA ASP A 96 0.05 22.54 3.18
C ASP A 96 -1.29 23.17 2.81
N ILE A 97 -2.16 22.36 2.22
CA ILE A 97 -3.51 22.76 1.80
C ILE A 97 -4.49 21.97 2.64
N ILE A 98 -5.23 22.67 3.49
CA ILE A 98 -6.15 22.06 4.47
C ILE A 98 -7.56 22.58 4.24
N VAL A 99 -8.51 21.64 4.32
CA VAL A 99 -9.95 21.91 4.33
C VAL A 99 -10.58 21.16 5.49
N GLY A 100 -11.41 21.86 6.28
CA GLY A 100 -12.12 21.25 7.40
C GLY A 100 -11.18 20.89 8.55
N ARG A 101 -10.34 21.83 8.99
CA ARG A 101 -9.42 21.63 10.12
C ARG A 101 -10.20 21.29 11.39
N GLY A 102 -9.81 20.22 12.07
CA GLY A 102 -10.48 19.72 13.28
C GLY A 102 -11.94 19.28 13.07
N ALA A 103 -12.37 19.01 11.83
CA ALA A 103 -13.73 18.56 11.56
C ALA A 103 -14.03 17.18 12.22
N PRO A 104 -15.28 16.86 12.58
CA PRO A 104 -16.50 17.65 12.42
C PRO A 104 -16.72 18.68 13.54
N TYR A 105 -15.75 18.80 14.45
CA TYR A 105 -15.85 19.61 15.67
C TYR A 105 -14.79 20.70 15.68
N PRO A 106 -14.81 21.64 14.72
CA PRO A 106 -13.89 22.74 14.82
C PRO A 106 -14.18 23.53 16.10
N LEU A 107 -13.15 23.86 16.87
CA LEU A 107 -13.26 24.51 18.17
C LEU A 107 -12.56 25.87 18.10
N GLU A 108 -13.29 26.93 18.44
CA GLU A 108 -12.71 28.27 18.60
C GLU A 108 -12.02 28.32 19.95
N GLY A 109 -10.78 28.82 19.99
CA GLY A 109 -10.11 29.24 21.21
C GLY A 109 -10.30 28.28 22.39
N VAL A 110 -9.65 27.11 22.34
CA VAL A 110 -9.48 26.28 23.53
C VAL A 110 -8.76 27.16 24.58
N LYS A 111 -9.51 27.67 25.57
CA LYS A 111 -8.99 28.56 26.62
C LYS A 111 -7.78 27.87 27.26
N ASN A 112 -6.61 28.52 27.23
CA ASN A 112 -5.30 28.05 27.72
C ASN A 112 -4.52 27.09 26.82
N TYR A 113 -5.03 26.73 25.64
CA TYR A 113 -4.21 26.26 24.53
C TYR A 113 -3.71 27.49 23.76
N PRO A 114 -2.49 27.49 23.21
CA PRO A 114 -2.05 28.61 22.41
C PRO A 114 -3.05 28.78 21.25
N ASN A 115 -3.61 29.99 21.12
CA ASN A 115 -4.39 30.46 19.96
C ASN A 115 -3.60 30.40 18.63
N TYR A 116 -2.42 29.82 18.67
CA TYR A 116 -1.46 29.57 17.61
C TYR A 116 -1.19 28.08 17.64
N LEU A 117 -1.98 27.30 16.91
CA LEU A 117 -1.66 25.89 16.74
C LEU A 117 -0.38 25.82 15.90
N PRO A 118 0.73 25.23 16.39
CA PRO A 118 1.85 24.94 15.51
C PRO A 118 1.30 24.11 14.34
N PRO A 119 1.77 24.31 13.11
CA PRO A 119 1.40 23.51 11.96
C PRO A 119 1.84 22.09 12.23
N LEU A 120 0.92 21.34 12.82
CA LEU A 120 1.09 19.93 13.06
C LEU A 120 0.73 19.27 11.74
N TYR A 121 1.75 19.12 10.89
CA TYR A 121 1.71 18.29 9.70
C TYR A 121 1.51 16.80 10.03
N LEU A 122 1.47 16.48 11.32
CA LEU A 122 1.41 15.15 11.88
C LEU A 122 -0.04 14.72 12.13
N THR A 123 -0.37 13.45 11.91
CA THR A 123 -1.57 12.79 12.45
C THR A 123 -1.25 12.02 13.74
N LYS A 124 -0.03 12.15 14.27
CA LYS A 124 0.36 11.60 15.57
C LYS A 124 -0.35 12.36 16.70
N THR A 125 -1.29 11.72 17.36
CA THR A 125 -1.70 12.11 18.71
C THR A 125 -0.56 11.72 19.66
N LEU A 126 0.22 12.69 20.13
CA LEU A 126 1.06 12.41 21.29
C LEU A 126 0.14 12.29 22.51
N SER A 127 0.34 11.26 23.31
CA SER A 127 -0.13 11.22 24.70
C SER A 127 0.29 12.47 25.48
N GLU A 128 1.42 13.09 25.11
CA GLU A 128 1.88 14.38 25.66
C GLU A 128 1.08 15.60 25.15
N VAL A 129 0.51 15.58 23.94
CA VAL A 129 -0.40 16.64 23.47
C VAL A 129 -1.74 16.53 24.20
N LEU A 130 -2.12 15.32 24.61
CA LEU A 130 -3.30 15.07 25.44
C LEU A 130 -3.01 15.21 26.95
N ASN A 131 -1.78 15.58 27.35
CA ASN A 131 -1.39 15.71 28.76
C ASN A 131 -1.75 14.46 29.61
N PHE A 132 -1.60 13.26 29.03
CA PHE A 132 -1.66 12.04 29.82
C PHE A 132 -0.38 11.92 30.65
N ASP A 133 -0.54 11.80 31.97
CA ASP A 133 0.58 11.43 32.82
C ASP A 133 1.08 10.00 32.51
N SER A 134 2.17 9.58 33.14
CA SER A 134 2.73 8.23 32.97
C SER A 134 1.78 7.09 33.40
N THR A 135 0.61 7.42 33.96
CA THR A 135 -0.43 6.48 34.37
C THR A 135 -1.61 6.41 33.40
N GLY A 136 -1.65 7.30 32.39
CA GLY A 136 -2.75 7.38 31.44
C GLY A 136 -3.95 8.18 31.96
N GLU A 137 -3.77 8.99 33.00
CA GLU A 137 -4.78 9.94 33.49
C GLU A 137 -4.51 11.35 32.94
N VAL A 138 -5.59 12.10 32.66
CA VAL A 138 -5.52 13.46 32.10
C VAL A 138 -5.08 14.42 33.21
N SER A 139 -3.97 15.14 33.04
CA SER A 139 -3.53 16.11 34.04
C SER A 139 -4.50 17.29 34.17
N GLU A 140 -4.78 17.74 35.41
CA GLU A 140 -5.75 18.81 35.73
C GLU A 140 -5.46 20.16 35.05
N GLU A 141 -4.26 20.36 34.52
CA GLU A 141 -3.84 21.61 33.85
C GLU A 141 -3.96 21.56 32.31
N GLY A 142 -4.29 20.41 31.72
CA GLY A 142 -4.53 20.24 30.28
C GLY A 142 -6.01 20.36 29.93
N VAL A 143 -6.41 21.46 29.30
CA VAL A 143 -7.78 21.62 28.78
C VAL A 143 -7.98 20.68 27.58
N THR A 144 -8.41 19.45 27.85
CA THR A 144 -8.94 18.55 26.82
C THR A 144 -10.34 19.03 26.49
N THR A 145 -10.51 19.60 25.30
CA THR A 145 -11.88 19.84 24.82
C THR A 145 -12.50 18.47 24.61
N THR A 146 -13.53 18.13 25.36
CA THR A 146 -14.19 16.83 25.25
C THR A 146 -15.28 16.88 24.20
N LEU A 147 -15.35 15.83 23.39
CA LEU A 147 -16.46 15.54 22.49
C LEU A 147 -17.74 15.30 23.31
N ARG A 148 -18.90 15.28 22.65
CA ARG A 148 -20.21 15.07 23.29
C ARG A 148 -20.31 13.76 24.08
N ASP A 149 -19.49 12.78 23.73
CA ASP A 149 -19.38 11.46 24.38
C ASP A 149 -18.35 11.43 25.53
N GLY A 150 -17.73 12.56 25.85
CA GLY A 150 -16.72 12.69 26.92
C GLY A 150 -15.29 12.37 26.48
N ASN A 151 -15.07 11.92 25.24
CA ASN A 151 -13.73 11.60 24.74
C ASN A 151 -12.94 12.88 24.39
N PRO A 152 -11.62 12.93 24.58
CA PRO A 152 -10.82 14.09 24.21
C PRO A 152 -10.84 14.32 22.70
N HIS A 153 -10.93 15.59 22.28
CA HIS A 153 -10.90 15.97 20.87
C HIS A 153 -9.55 15.58 20.24
N PRO A 154 -9.49 14.78 19.16
CA PRO A 154 -8.23 14.27 18.60
C PRO A 154 -7.38 15.35 17.89
N GLY A 155 -7.90 16.57 17.81
CA GLY A 155 -7.20 17.73 17.27
C GLY A 155 -7.07 17.68 15.74
N TYR A 156 -5.90 18.06 15.26
CA TYR A 156 -5.52 18.17 13.85
C TYR A 156 -5.46 16.82 13.11
N VAL A 157 -5.42 15.69 13.85
CA VAL A 157 -5.58 14.34 13.28
C VAL A 157 -6.90 14.20 12.53
N MET A 158 -7.92 14.98 12.94
CA MET A 158 -9.27 14.97 12.39
C MET A 158 -9.49 15.92 11.21
N ASP A 159 -8.43 16.48 10.61
CA ASP A 159 -8.59 17.27 9.40
C ASP A 159 -9.32 16.48 8.31
N ALA A 160 -10.39 17.07 7.76
CA ALA A 160 -11.28 16.39 6.81
C ALA A 160 -10.58 16.06 5.49
N ALA A 161 -9.80 17.00 4.95
CA ALA A 161 -8.97 16.78 3.78
C ALA A 161 -7.68 17.60 3.84
N ARG A 162 -6.57 16.98 3.42
CA ARG A 162 -5.24 17.60 3.41
C ARG A 162 -4.44 17.16 2.18
N ILE A 163 -3.72 18.12 1.58
CA ILE A 163 -2.64 17.88 0.63
C ILE A 163 -1.38 18.50 1.23
N TYR A 164 -0.42 17.65 1.60
CA TYR A 164 0.86 18.10 2.14
C TYR A 164 1.97 17.82 1.13
N ILE A 165 2.80 18.82 0.89
CA ILE A 165 3.93 18.80 -0.04
C ILE A 165 5.15 19.30 0.71
N SER A 166 6.19 18.49 0.82
CA SER A 166 7.45 18.91 1.44
C SER A 166 8.64 18.47 0.59
N GLN A 167 9.68 19.30 0.58
CA GLN A 167 10.95 18.96 -0.06
C GLN A 167 11.79 18.02 0.80
N MET A 168 11.58 18.00 2.12
CA MET A 168 12.32 17.18 3.06
C MET A 168 11.45 16.89 4.28
N CYS A 169 10.87 15.70 4.35
CA CYS A 169 10.06 15.25 5.48
C CYS A 169 10.19 13.73 5.71
N ASP A 170 9.78 13.29 6.89
CA ASP A 170 9.52 11.88 7.18
C ASP A 170 8.01 11.63 7.12
N ILE A 171 7.51 11.31 5.92
CA ILE A 171 6.06 11.34 5.66
C ILE A 171 5.30 10.23 6.38
N ASP A 172 5.92 9.06 6.52
CA ASP A 172 5.29 7.91 7.17
C ASP A 172 5.16 8.17 8.67
N ASP A 173 6.20 8.76 9.28
CA ASP A 173 6.16 9.21 10.65
C ASP A 173 5.09 10.28 10.86
N TYR A 174 5.00 11.23 9.92
CA TYR A 174 4.06 12.34 10.02
C TYR A 174 2.62 11.83 10.01
N PHE A 175 2.29 10.93 9.10
CA PHE A 175 0.92 10.46 8.93
C PHE A 175 0.62 9.16 9.68
N ALA A 176 1.51 8.75 10.60
CA ALA A 176 1.41 7.51 11.36
C ALA A 176 1.14 6.30 10.44
N LEU A 177 1.79 6.28 9.27
CA LEU A 177 1.69 5.20 8.32
C LEU A 177 2.56 4.04 8.80
N HIS A 178 2.02 2.83 8.77
CA HIS A 178 2.75 1.68 9.27
C HIS A 178 3.86 1.29 8.29
N PRO A 179 5.10 1.07 8.75
CA PRO A 179 6.18 0.66 7.87
C PRO A 179 5.88 -0.72 7.28
N VAL A 180 6.25 -0.90 6.02
CA VAL A 180 6.06 -2.16 5.32
C VAL A 180 7.34 -2.98 5.38
N SER A 181 7.22 -4.26 5.73
CA SER A 181 8.32 -5.23 5.79
C SER A 181 9.15 -5.42 4.50
N LEU A 182 8.64 -4.99 3.34
CA LEU A 182 9.35 -5.07 2.06
C LEU A 182 10.14 -3.79 1.70
N ILE A 183 10.03 -2.74 2.52
CA ILE A 183 10.82 -1.52 2.41
C ILE A 183 11.93 -1.63 3.45
N ASP A 184 13.05 -2.25 3.06
CA ASP A 184 14.14 -2.61 3.98
C ASP A 184 15.19 -1.49 4.12
N VAL A 185 15.01 -0.39 3.38
CA VAL A 185 16.01 0.68 3.32
C VAL A 185 15.37 1.98 3.81
N ASP A 186 15.76 2.38 5.02
CA ASP A 186 15.57 3.74 5.50
C ASP A 186 16.29 4.70 4.53
N GLN A 187 15.51 5.43 3.73
CA GLN A 187 16.03 6.44 2.80
C GLN A 187 16.29 7.77 3.51
N GLY A 188 16.00 7.86 4.81
CA GLY A 188 15.95 9.11 5.54
C GLY A 188 14.82 10.01 5.05
N PRO A 189 14.80 11.28 5.48
CA PRO A 189 13.85 12.25 4.96
C PRO A 189 13.96 12.38 3.46
N SER A 190 12.86 12.66 2.77
CA SER A 190 12.87 12.92 1.34
C SER A 190 11.72 13.85 0.96
N SER A 191 11.70 14.30 -0.31
CA SER A 191 10.55 15.05 -0.80
C SER A 191 9.34 14.13 -0.92
N ALA A 192 8.21 14.54 -0.37
CA ALA A 192 6.99 13.74 -0.42
C ALA A 192 5.75 14.60 -0.68
N ILE A 193 4.74 13.95 -1.26
CA ILE A 193 3.39 14.48 -1.40
C ILE A 193 2.44 13.44 -0.83
N ILE A 194 1.54 13.85 0.07
CA ILE A 194 0.50 12.99 0.62
C ILE A 194 -0.88 13.61 0.43
N LEU A 195 -1.85 12.72 0.21
CA LEU A 195 -3.26 13.05 0.06
C LEU A 195 -4.03 12.32 1.17
N LYS A 196 -4.64 13.05 2.10
CA LYS A 196 -5.48 12.51 3.17
C LYS A 196 -6.91 13.01 2.97
N ALA A 197 -7.88 12.10 2.93
CA ALA A 197 -9.32 12.39 2.93
C ALA A 197 -10.12 11.11 3.19
N ASP A 198 -11.38 11.24 3.62
CA ASP A 198 -12.31 10.11 3.73
C ASP A 198 -12.56 9.41 2.38
N ARG A 199 -12.50 10.18 1.29
CA ARG A 199 -12.77 9.71 -0.08
C ARG A 199 -11.84 10.39 -1.07
N ALA A 200 -10.76 9.72 -1.42
CA ALA A 200 -9.89 10.10 -2.53
C ALA A 200 -10.33 9.42 -3.84
N ARG A 201 -10.33 10.16 -4.95
CA ARG A 201 -10.61 9.62 -6.29
C ARG A 201 -9.67 10.26 -7.30
N ILE A 202 -9.03 9.43 -8.13
CA ILE A 202 -8.25 9.86 -9.29
C ILE A 202 -9.09 9.56 -10.53
N HIS A 203 -9.41 10.57 -11.34
CA HIS A 203 -10.26 10.41 -12.52
C HIS A 203 -9.63 11.07 -13.75
N ALA A 204 -9.46 10.30 -14.81
CA ALA A 204 -9.01 10.77 -16.12
C ALA A 204 -9.88 10.16 -17.22
N ARG A 205 -10.11 10.92 -18.30
CA ARG A 205 -10.96 10.49 -19.44
C ARG A 205 -10.25 9.55 -20.42
N ARG A 206 -8.93 9.42 -20.35
CA ARG A 206 -8.13 8.55 -21.23
C ARG A 206 -7.40 7.51 -20.40
N ASP A 207 -6.38 7.92 -19.68
CA ASP A 207 -5.50 7.04 -18.91
C ASP A 207 -5.02 7.71 -17.61
N VAL A 208 -4.74 6.88 -16.61
CA VAL A 208 -4.02 7.24 -15.38
C VAL A 208 -2.76 6.37 -15.34
N LYS A 209 -1.59 7.00 -15.28
CA LYS A 209 -0.31 6.30 -15.23
C LYS A 209 0.41 6.63 -13.92
N ILE A 210 0.70 5.59 -13.14
CA ILE A 210 1.53 5.67 -11.94
C ILE A 210 2.89 5.07 -12.31
N ILE A 211 3.96 5.85 -12.15
CA ILE A 211 5.32 5.45 -12.48
C ILE A 211 6.16 5.60 -11.22
N ALA A 212 6.84 4.53 -10.84
CA ALA A 212 7.86 4.55 -9.81
C ALA A 212 9.24 4.32 -10.44
N GLY A 213 10.23 5.08 -9.98
CA GLY A 213 11.60 5.07 -10.52
C GLY A 213 11.87 6.21 -11.51
N GLY A 214 13.10 6.73 -11.44
CA GLY A 214 13.60 7.80 -12.30
C GLY A 214 14.10 7.30 -13.66
N ASP A 215 14.36 8.24 -14.57
CA ASP A 215 15.08 7.92 -15.81
C ASP A 215 16.58 7.69 -15.52
N LYS A 216 17.36 7.32 -16.53
CA LYS A 216 18.81 7.10 -16.37
C LYS A 216 19.59 8.35 -15.94
N ASN A 217 18.99 9.54 -16.08
CA ASN A 217 19.60 10.83 -15.80
C ASN A 217 19.25 11.33 -14.38
N THR A 218 18.15 10.87 -13.78
CA THR A 218 17.74 11.15 -12.40
C THR A 218 18.22 10.04 -11.47
N GLN A 219 19.52 9.97 -11.23
CA GLN A 219 20.13 8.98 -10.33
C GLN A 219 20.15 9.43 -8.87
N PHE A 220 19.71 10.64 -8.57
CA PHE A 220 19.75 11.25 -7.25
C PHE A 220 18.35 11.66 -6.79
N ASP A 221 18.08 11.53 -5.49
CA ASP A 221 16.87 12.02 -4.86
C ASP A 221 16.92 13.54 -4.58
N SER A 222 15.90 14.08 -3.92
CA SER A 222 15.81 15.52 -3.57
C SER A 222 16.92 15.98 -2.62
N ASN A 223 17.59 15.06 -1.94
CA ASN A 223 18.67 15.32 -0.98
C ASN A 223 20.05 15.04 -1.58
N GLY A 224 20.12 14.61 -2.84
CA GLY A 224 21.38 14.31 -3.52
C GLY A 224 21.93 12.91 -3.21
N PHE A 225 21.16 12.02 -2.58
CA PHE A 225 21.56 10.63 -2.40
C PHE A 225 21.28 9.82 -3.67
N GLN A 226 22.20 8.92 -4.01
CA GLN A 226 22.04 8.08 -5.18
C GLN A 226 20.93 7.04 -4.95
N ILE A 227 19.95 7.01 -5.86
CA ILE A 227 18.87 6.03 -5.88
C ILE A 227 19.46 4.70 -6.36
N LYS A 228 19.70 3.77 -5.41
CA LYS A 228 20.32 2.47 -5.69
C LYS A 228 19.32 1.41 -6.17
N GLU A 229 18.04 1.63 -5.91
CA GLU A 229 16.98 0.66 -6.18
C GLU A 229 15.99 1.20 -7.22
N ASN A 230 15.40 0.29 -7.99
CA ASN A 230 14.28 0.65 -8.84
C ASN A 230 13.06 0.96 -7.95
N GLY A 231 12.38 2.07 -8.22
CA GLY A 231 11.16 2.43 -7.51
C GLY A 231 10.10 1.33 -7.62
N ARG A 232 9.36 1.14 -6.52
CA ARG A 232 8.27 0.17 -6.40
C ARG A 232 6.94 0.88 -6.18
N ILE A 233 5.84 0.22 -6.53
CA ILE A 233 4.47 0.66 -6.25
C ILE A 233 3.88 -0.29 -5.23
N HIS A 234 3.54 0.24 -4.06
CA HIS A 234 2.90 -0.50 -2.98
C HIS A 234 1.43 -0.10 -2.90
N LEU A 235 0.52 -1.07 -2.99
CA LEU A 235 -0.92 -0.89 -2.79
C LEU A 235 -1.31 -1.47 -1.43
N ILE A 236 -1.58 -0.60 -0.45
CA ILE A 236 -1.70 -1.00 0.95
C ILE A 236 -3.11 -0.71 1.46
N ALA A 237 -3.78 -1.74 1.96
CA ALA A 237 -5.05 -1.61 2.67
C ALA A 237 -4.83 -1.59 4.19
N GLY A 238 -5.74 -0.96 4.93
CA GLY A 238 -5.76 -1.00 6.40
C GLY A 238 -4.49 -0.46 7.06
N ASN A 239 -3.88 0.58 6.47
CA ASN A 239 -2.63 1.17 6.97
C ASN A 239 -1.48 0.18 7.19
N GLY A 240 -1.46 -0.98 6.51
CA GLY A 240 -0.38 -1.96 6.68
C GLY A 240 -0.58 -2.96 7.82
N ASP A 241 -1.75 -2.98 8.48
CA ASP A 241 -2.11 -4.00 9.49
C ASP A 241 -2.05 -5.43 8.91
N TYR A 242 -2.26 -5.56 7.60
CA TYR A 242 -2.02 -6.78 6.86
C TYR A 242 -0.52 -6.93 6.60
N GLN A 243 0.16 -7.63 7.52
CA GLN A 243 1.63 -7.73 7.58
C GLN A 243 2.32 -8.32 6.33
N TYR A 244 1.56 -8.95 5.42
CA TYR A 244 2.11 -9.64 4.26
C TYR A 244 1.64 -9.00 2.95
N GLN A 245 2.50 -8.17 2.37
CA GLN A 245 2.34 -7.76 0.99
C GLN A 245 2.68 -8.89 0.03
N GLN A 246 1.82 -9.09 -0.96
CA GLN A 246 1.96 -10.07 -2.03
C GLN A 246 2.26 -9.36 -3.34
N PRO A 247 3.17 -9.90 -4.18
CA PRO A 247 3.41 -9.34 -5.49
C PRO A 247 2.22 -9.60 -6.42
N ILE A 248 1.88 -8.60 -7.25
CA ILE A 248 0.74 -8.70 -8.17
C ILE A 248 1.13 -9.59 -9.37
N PRO A 249 0.29 -10.55 -9.79
CA PRO A 249 0.59 -11.38 -10.96
C PRO A 249 0.80 -10.58 -12.25
N VAL A 250 1.84 -10.94 -13.01
CA VAL A 250 2.08 -10.45 -14.36
C VAL A 250 1.23 -11.27 -15.32
N GLY A 251 0.13 -10.67 -15.80
CA GLY A 251 -0.94 -11.36 -16.53
C GLY A 251 -0.46 -12.30 -17.64
N TYR A 252 0.40 -11.84 -18.56
CA TYR A 252 0.90 -12.67 -19.65
C TYR A 252 1.77 -13.84 -19.16
N ASN A 253 2.62 -13.63 -18.16
CA ASN A 253 3.46 -14.70 -17.60
C ASN A 253 2.59 -15.74 -16.90
N LEU A 254 1.56 -15.31 -16.16
CA LEU A 254 0.61 -16.20 -15.51
C LEU A 254 -0.16 -17.05 -16.53
N VAL A 255 -0.70 -16.44 -17.59
CA VAL A 255 -1.40 -17.16 -18.66
C VAL A 255 -0.48 -18.19 -19.31
N ASN A 256 0.75 -17.80 -19.67
CA ASN A 256 1.72 -18.71 -20.25
C ASN A 256 2.09 -19.88 -19.31
N CYS A 257 2.20 -19.63 -18.01
CA CYS A 257 2.42 -20.66 -17.00
C CYS A 257 1.25 -21.67 -16.99
N LEU A 258 0.01 -21.18 -16.91
CA LEU A 258 -1.19 -22.00 -16.88
C LEU A 258 -1.35 -22.82 -18.16
N GLU A 259 -1.09 -22.23 -19.33
CA GLU A 259 -1.09 -22.97 -20.60
C GLU A 259 -0.06 -24.10 -20.61
N GLN A 260 1.16 -23.86 -20.11
CA GLN A 260 2.17 -24.91 -20.03
C GLN A 260 1.77 -26.03 -19.05
N ILE A 261 1.10 -25.70 -17.95
CA ILE A 261 0.54 -26.68 -17.02
C ILE A 261 -0.56 -27.51 -17.71
N VAL A 262 -1.50 -26.88 -18.41
CA VAL A 262 -2.58 -27.59 -19.14
C VAL A 262 -2.00 -28.50 -20.23
N ARG A 263 -1.03 -28.01 -21.00
CA ARG A 263 -0.30 -28.83 -21.99
C ARG A 263 0.43 -29.98 -21.32
N SER A 264 0.99 -29.76 -20.14
CA SER A 264 1.67 -30.79 -19.37
C SER A 264 0.72 -31.92 -18.95
N ILE A 265 -0.45 -31.55 -18.41
CA ILE A 265 -1.50 -32.50 -18.03
C ILE A 265 -1.99 -33.28 -19.25
N THR A 266 -2.28 -32.59 -20.37
CA THR A 266 -2.77 -33.23 -21.61
C THR A 266 -1.79 -34.26 -22.16
N LYS A 267 -0.47 -33.94 -22.14
CA LYS A 267 0.57 -34.89 -22.54
C LYS A 267 0.60 -36.12 -21.64
N THR A 268 0.53 -35.93 -20.32
CA THR A 268 0.48 -37.05 -19.37
C THR A 268 -0.76 -37.93 -19.58
N LEU A 269 -1.93 -37.33 -19.84
CA LEU A 269 -3.16 -38.09 -20.15
C LEU A 269 -3.03 -38.88 -21.45
N THR A 270 -2.42 -38.29 -22.50
CA THR A 270 -2.17 -38.99 -23.77
C THR A 270 -1.23 -40.19 -23.58
N LEU A 271 -0.17 -40.02 -22.78
CA LEU A 271 0.73 -41.13 -22.42
C LEU A 271 0.01 -42.25 -21.68
N LEU A 272 -0.87 -41.91 -20.75
CA LEU A 272 -1.65 -42.89 -20.01
C LEU A 272 -2.64 -43.63 -20.92
N ASP A 273 -3.30 -42.93 -21.84
CA ASP A 273 -4.22 -43.52 -22.81
C ASP A 273 -3.51 -44.51 -23.76
N ASN A 274 -2.33 -44.13 -24.27
CA ASN A 274 -1.48 -45.01 -25.08
C ASN A 274 -1.06 -46.26 -24.29
N PHE A 275 -0.69 -46.09 -23.01
CA PHE A 275 -0.33 -47.21 -22.14
C PHE A 275 -1.52 -48.16 -21.90
N MET A 276 -2.70 -47.61 -21.57
CA MET A 276 -3.92 -48.41 -21.37
C MET A 276 -4.31 -49.18 -22.63
N THR A 277 -4.26 -48.53 -23.79
CA THR A 277 -4.54 -49.17 -25.09
C THR A 277 -3.56 -50.32 -25.34
N SER A 278 -2.26 -50.10 -25.12
CA SER A 278 -1.23 -51.14 -25.27
C SER A 278 -1.44 -52.32 -24.31
N GLN A 279 -1.87 -52.05 -23.07
CA GLN A 279 -2.18 -53.09 -22.09
C GLN A 279 -3.41 -53.91 -22.48
N ILE A 280 -4.45 -53.27 -23.03
CA ILE A 280 -5.65 -53.95 -23.54
C ILE A 280 -5.26 -54.88 -24.70
N ASP A 281 -4.49 -54.39 -25.66
CA ASP A 281 -4.02 -55.17 -26.81
C ASP A 281 -3.16 -56.37 -26.40
N PHE A 282 -2.31 -56.18 -25.40
CA PHE A 282 -1.51 -57.26 -24.81
C PHE A 282 -2.38 -58.30 -24.12
N ASN A 283 -3.31 -57.86 -23.26
CA ASN A 283 -4.22 -58.75 -22.57
C ASN A 283 -5.11 -59.54 -23.54
N ALA A 284 -5.56 -58.92 -24.64
CA ALA A 284 -6.34 -59.59 -25.68
C ALA A 284 -5.50 -60.64 -26.43
N ALA A 285 -4.25 -60.30 -26.80
CA ALA A 285 -3.34 -61.25 -27.43
C ALA A 285 -3.03 -62.47 -26.54
N ILE A 286 -2.97 -62.27 -25.22
CA ILE A 286 -2.90 -63.39 -24.28
C ILE A 286 -4.26 -64.10 -24.19
N ALA A 287 -5.39 -63.43 -24.07
CA ALA A 287 -6.68 -64.10 -23.90
C ALA A 287 -7.02 -65.07 -25.05
N ASP A 288 -6.68 -64.71 -26.29
CA ASP A 288 -6.89 -65.54 -27.48
C ASP A 288 -5.86 -66.67 -27.66
N HIS A 289 -4.88 -66.81 -26.75
CA HIS A 289 -3.90 -67.88 -26.85
C HIS A 289 -4.48 -69.23 -26.40
N VAL A 290 -4.26 -70.27 -27.20
CA VAL A 290 -4.60 -71.65 -26.88
C VAL A 290 -3.37 -72.55 -27.04
N HIS A 291 -3.19 -73.50 -26.13
CA HIS A 291 -2.21 -74.57 -26.29
C HIS A 291 -2.93 -75.79 -26.88
N PRO A 292 -2.60 -76.24 -28.10
CA PRO A 292 -3.11 -77.52 -28.58
C PRO A 292 -2.53 -78.60 -27.68
N GLU A 293 -3.41 -79.31 -27.00
CA GLU A 293 -3.03 -80.51 -26.27
C GLU A 293 -2.40 -81.49 -27.27
N CYS A 294 -1.18 -81.91 -26.92
CA CYS A 294 -0.30 -82.76 -27.69
C CYS A 294 -1.04 -83.91 -28.41
N ASN A 295 -1.12 -83.83 -29.74
CA ASN A 295 -0.98 -84.98 -30.62
C ASN A 295 -0.40 -84.54 -31.98
N ALA A 296 0.84 -84.96 -32.22
CA ALA A 296 1.59 -84.90 -33.48
C ALA A 296 2.00 -83.50 -34.03
N GLY A 297 3.13 -82.99 -33.53
CA GLY A 297 4.17 -82.43 -34.40
C GLY A 297 4.09 -80.97 -34.87
N ILE A 298 3.06 -80.20 -34.51
CA ILE A 298 2.97 -78.77 -34.89
C ILE A 298 3.50 -77.89 -33.75
N ILE A 299 4.64 -77.24 -33.96
CA ILE A 299 5.20 -76.24 -33.05
C ILE A 299 4.43 -74.93 -33.27
N LEU A 300 3.48 -74.59 -32.40
CA LEU A 300 2.83 -73.28 -32.45
C LEU A 300 3.72 -72.21 -31.78
N ALA A 301 3.65 -70.99 -32.32
CA ALA A 301 4.42 -69.85 -31.85
C ALA A 301 4.17 -69.59 -30.36
N ASN A 302 5.25 -69.44 -29.60
CA ASN A 302 5.19 -69.23 -28.15
C ASN A 302 4.41 -67.93 -27.84
N PRO A 303 3.31 -67.99 -27.06
CA PRO A 303 2.50 -66.81 -26.71
C PRO A 303 3.32 -65.77 -25.93
N LEU A 304 4.34 -66.21 -25.19
CA LEU A 304 5.30 -65.32 -24.55
C LEU A 304 6.07 -64.51 -25.60
N LEU A 305 6.43 -65.10 -26.74
CA LEU A 305 7.17 -64.42 -27.80
C LEU A 305 6.27 -63.45 -28.60
N GLN A 306 4.99 -63.78 -28.82
CA GLN A 306 4.04 -62.87 -29.46
C GLN A 306 3.67 -61.69 -28.55
N GLY A 307 3.43 -61.95 -27.26
CA GLY A 307 3.22 -60.92 -26.25
C GLY A 307 4.46 -60.04 -26.04
N VAL A 308 5.65 -60.65 -25.98
CA VAL A 308 6.94 -59.93 -25.90
C VAL A 308 7.19 -59.10 -27.15
N ASN A 309 6.87 -59.56 -28.36
CA ASN A 309 7.03 -58.74 -29.57
C ASN A 309 6.06 -57.54 -29.60
N LYS A 310 4.85 -57.68 -29.06
CA LYS A 310 3.91 -56.55 -28.91
C LYS A 310 4.29 -55.59 -27.78
N ILE A 311 4.85 -56.07 -26.66
CA ILE A 311 5.34 -55.25 -25.53
C ILE A 311 6.70 -54.60 -25.82
N MET A 312 7.61 -55.30 -26.50
CA MET A 312 8.92 -54.79 -26.92
C MET A 312 8.85 -53.92 -28.17
N ASN A 313 7.66 -53.77 -28.77
CA ASN A 313 7.46 -52.68 -29.70
C ASN A 313 7.72 -51.38 -28.95
N VAL A 314 8.84 -50.76 -29.30
CA VAL A 314 9.25 -49.35 -29.28
C VAL A 314 8.38 -48.35 -28.48
N SER A 315 7.05 -48.47 -28.50
CA SER A 315 6.08 -47.72 -27.69
C SER A 315 6.43 -47.68 -26.20
N ASN A 316 6.67 -48.80 -25.51
CA ASN A 316 6.93 -48.76 -24.07
C ASN A 316 8.23 -48.02 -23.70
N THR A 317 9.27 -48.17 -24.52
CA THR A 317 10.53 -47.42 -24.35
C THR A 317 10.34 -45.94 -24.69
N GLN A 318 9.53 -45.62 -25.72
CA GLN A 318 9.16 -44.25 -26.07
C GLN A 318 8.33 -43.58 -24.97
N ASP A 319 7.38 -44.28 -24.36
CA ASP A 319 6.52 -43.76 -23.30
C ASP A 319 7.31 -43.47 -22.01
N GLN A 320 8.27 -44.33 -21.65
CA GLN A 320 9.20 -44.08 -20.55
C GLN A 320 10.10 -42.86 -20.81
N LEU A 321 10.60 -42.71 -22.04
CA LEU A 321 11.38 -41.53 -22.43
C LEU A 321 10.52 -40.26 -22.37
N GLN A 322 9.30 -40.30 -22.91
CA GLN A 322 8.37 -39.18 -22.89
C GLN A 322 7.97 -38.80 -21.45
N LEU A 323 7.77 -39.76 -20.55
CA LEU A 323 7.54 -39.50 -19.12
C LEU A 323 8.73 -38.81 -18.46
N THR A 324 9.96 -39.23 -18.80
CA THR A 324 11.19 -38.61 -18.29
C THR A 324 11.32 -37.17 -18.78
N LEU A 325 11.10 -36.93 -20.08
CA LEU A 325 11.06 -35.57 -20.65
C LEU A 325 9.95 -34.72 -20.00
N GLN A 326 8.83 -35.34 -19.67
CA GLN A 326 7.71 -34.66 -19.03
C GLN A 326 8.04 -34.18 -17.62
N LYS A 327 8.79 -34.97 -16.84
CA LYS A 327 9.32 -34.51 -15.54
C LYS A 327 10.24 -33.31 -15.68
N VAL A 328 11.10 -33.30 -16.71
CA VAL A 328 11.96 -32.15 -17.02
C VAL A 328 11.11 -30.92 -17.37
N ASN A 329 10.05 -31.08 -18.17
CA ASN A 329 9.14 -29.99 -18.51
C ASN A 329 8.47 -29.38 -17.26
N VAL A 330 7.96 -30.21 -16.34
CA VAL A 330 7.35 -29.72 -15.09
C VAL A 330 8.35 -28.95 -14.24
N ASN A 331 9.59 -29.44 -14.13
CA ASN A 331 10.65 -28.73 -13.41
C ASN A 331 11.01 -27.40 -14.08
N ASN A 332 11.02 -27.35 -15.42
CA ASN A 332 11.24 -26.11 -16.17
C ASN A 332 10.11 -25.11 -15.95
N ILE A 333 8.85 -25.55 -15.95
CA ILE A 333 7.70 -24.68 -15.61
C ILE A 333 7.91 -24.09 -14.23
N ARG A 334 8.22 -24.92 -13.23
CA ARG A 334 8.46 -24.46 -11.86
C ARG A 334 9.62 -23.47 -11.78
N SER A 335 10.74 -23.74 -12.45
CA SER A 335 11.92 -22.88 -12.37
C SER A 335 11.74 -21.54 -13.09
N ASN A 336 11.03 -21.55 -14.21
CA ASN A 336 10.86 -20.36 -15.05
C ASN A 336 9.74 -19.44 -14.57
N TYR A 337 8.65 -20.02 -14.05
CA TYR A 337 7.44 -19.28 -13.71
C TYR A 337 7.21 -19.11 -12.21
N LEU A 338 7.64 -20.06 -11.37
CA LEU A 338 7.27 -20.08 -9.94
C LEU A 338 8.41 -19.70 -9.00
N LYS A 339 9.58 -19.33 -9.52
CA LYS A 339 10.72 -18.84 -8.73
C LYS A 339 11.01 -17.39 -9.10
N ASP A 340 11.33 -16.57 -8.09
CA ASP A 340 11.59 -15.12 -8.23
C ASP A 340 12.77 -14.76 -9.17
N GLY A 341 13.70 -15.70 -9.39
CA GLY A 341 14.76 -15.58 -10.39
C GLY A 341 14.39 -16.03 -11.82
N GLY A 342 13.18 -16.54 -12.02
CA GLY A 342 12.73 -17.10 -13.29
C GLY A 342 12.56 -16.04 -14.37
N PHE A 343 12.99 -16.35 -15.60
CA PHE A 343 12.86 -15.43 -16.74
C PHE A 343 11.41 -15.00 -17.00
N ALA A 344 10.45 -15.89 -16.74
CA ALA A 344 9.02 -15.65 -16.93
C ALA A 344 8.27 -15.72 -15.58
N TYR A 345 8.89 -15.26 -14.50
CA TYR A 345 8.29 -15.31 -13.17
C TYR A 345 6.88 -14.68 -13.18
N VAL A 346 5.93 -15.38 -12.56
CA VAL A 346 4.51 -15.02 -12.66
C VAL A 346 4.13 -13.79 -11.86
N ASN A 347 4.94 -13.35 -10.92
CA ASN A 347 4.63 -12.20 -10.06
C ASN A 347 5.53 -11.00 -10.36
N SER A 348 5.00 -9.81 -10.17
CA SER A 348 5.72 -8.56 -10.37
C SER A 348 6.78 -8.36 -9.29
N LYS A 349 7.98 -7.92 -9.69
CA LYS A 349 9.04 -7.50 -8.76
C LYS A 349 8.86 -6.09 -8.22
N TYR A 350 8.02 -5.29 -8.88
CA TYR A 350 7.91 -3.85 -8.64
C TYR A 350 6.56 -3.43 -8.07
N ASN A 351 5.53 -4.29 -8.16
CA ASN A 351 4.18 -3.96 -7.74
C ASN A 351 3.69 -4.99 -6.72
N THR A 352 3.29 -4.52 -5.54
CA THR A 352 2.76 -5.36 -4.46
C THR A 352 1.40 -4.85 -3.98
N THR A 353 0.61 -5.76 -3.39
CA THR A 353 -0.69 -5.48 -2.77
C THR A 353 -0.82 -6.29 -1.48
N THR A 354 -1.52 -5.75 -0.47
CA THR A 354 -1.96 -6.53 0.70
C THR A 354 -3.21 -7.35 0.40
#